data_AF-A0A952FH51-F1
#
_entry.id   AF-A0A952FH51-F1
#
_cell.length_a   1.000
_cell.length_b   1.000
_cell.length_c   1.000
_cell.angle_alpha   90.00
_cell.angle_beta   90.00
_cell.angle_gamma   90.00
#
_symmetry.space_group_name_H-M   'P 1'
#
loop_
_entity.id
_entity.type
_entity.pdbx_description
1 polymer ?
#
loop_
_entity_poly.entity_id
_entity_poly.type
_entity_poly.pdbx_seq_one_letter_code
_entity_poly.pdbx_strand_id
1 'polypeptide(L)'
;MAEVESNTNVNSASGTPPPAVYGQSDRPPRGDYARGGKVNADYTCPQNYAAYTAQDHDTYRRLYTRQSALLAGRACSAFIEALPSLGASDAIPRFEDINARLFKATGWQLVGVPGLIPEVPFFTLLTNRKFPVTDWIRTPAEFDYIAEPDIFHDLFGHVPLLFDPSYADHIQAYGKGALKA
;
A
#
# COMPACT_ATOMS: atom_id res chain seq x y z
N MET A 1 39.07 16.51 34.14
CA MET A 1 38.01 15.86 34.93
C MET A 1 36.81 16.77 34.98
N ALA A 2 35.78 16.44 34.21
CA ALA A 2 34.36 16.65 34.52
C ALA A 2 33.61 15.82 33.46
N GLU A 3 32.90 14.81 33.94
CA GLU A 3 32.34 13.70 33.17
C GLU A 3 31.17 14.12 32.30
N VAL A 4 31.12 13.55 31.10
CA VAL A 4 29.96 13.58 30.21
C VAL A 4 29.06 12.41 30.64
N GLU A 5 27.99 12.69 31.37
CA GLU A 5 26.93 11.70 31.58
C GLU A 5 26.08 11.62 30.30
N SER A 6 26.40 10.60 29.51
CA SER A 6 25.58 10.05 28.44
C SER A 6 24.27 9.53 29.03
N ASN A 7 23.20 10.32 28.95
CA ASN A 7 21.85 9.84 29.23
C ASN A 7 21.20 9.36 27.93
N THR A 8 21.54 8.13 27.52
CA THR A 8 20.79 7.36 26.53
C THR A 8 19.48 6.89 27.15
N ASN A 9 18.47 7.77 27.15
CA ASN A 9 17.12 7.35 27.48
C ASN A 9 16.43 6.84 26.20
N VAL A 10 16.62 5.54 25.93
CA VAL A 10 15.77 4.79 24.99
C VAL A 10 14.44 4.58 25.69
N ASN A 11 13.53 5.54 25.53
CA ASN A 11 12.14 5.37 25.95
C ASN A 11 11.26 5.31 24.71
N SER A 12 10.68 4.13 24.50
CA SER A 12 9.70 3.80 23.47
C SER A 12 8.60 4.85 23.38
N ALA A 13 8.58 5.62 22.29
CA ALA A 13 7.47 6.53 22.01
C ALA A 13 6.25 5.70 21.60
N SER A 14 5.44 5.33 22.58
CA SER A 14 4.11 4.77 22.42
C SER A 14 3.12 5.85 21.96
N GLY A 15 3.37 6.40 20.78
CA GLY A 15 2.51 7.39 20.14
C GLY A 15 2.04 6.88 18.78
N THR A 16 0.75 7.04 18.50
CA THR A 16 0.18 6.87 17.16
C THR A 16 0.98 7.74 16.17
N PRO A 17 1.61 7.15 15.14
CA PRO A 17 2.35 7.95 14.16
C PRO A 17 1.38 8.86 13.38
N PRO A 18 1.75 10.12 13.10
CA PRO A 18 0.85 11.07 12.45
C PRO A 18 0.65 10.74 10.95
N PRO A 19 -0.51 11.09 10.37
CA PRO A 19 -0.72 10.96 8.93
C PRO A 19 0.16 11.92 8.13
N ALA A 20 0.50 11.55 6.89
CA ALA A 20 1.06 12.49 5.94
C ALA A 20 -0.05 13.29 5.24
N VAL A 21 0.16 14.60 5.09
CA VAL A 21 -0.74 15.50 4.35
C VAL A 21 0.02 16.02 3.13
N TYR A 22 -0.51 15.74 1.94
CA TYR A 22 0.03 16.22 0.68
C TYR A 22 -0.97 17.15 0.00
N GLY A 23 -0.51 18.33 -0.44
CA GLY A 23 -1.37 19.34 -1.05
C GLY A 23 -2.28 20.06 -0.05
N GLN A 24 -3.29 20.75 -0.57
CA GLN A 24 -4.30 21.45 0.23
C GLN A 24 -5.54 20.55 0.35
N SER A 25 -5.87 20.10 1.56
CA SER A 25 -7.08 19.34 1.86
C SER A 25 -7.71 19.87 3.14
N ASP A 26 -9.02 20.13 3.10
CA ASP A 26 -9.81 20.51 4.27
C ASP A 26 -10.22 19.32 5.14
N ARG A 27 -9.86 18.09 4.72
CA ARG A 27 -10.16 16.84 5.43
C ARG A 27 -8.88 16.13 5.86
N PRO A 28 -8.84 15.58 7.08
CA PRO A 28 -7.72 14.75 7.51
C PRO A 28 -7.60 13.51 6.60
N PRO A 29 -6.38 13.03 6.32
CA PRO A 29 -6.16 11.83 5.53
C PRO A 29 -6.91 10.64 6.13
N ARG A 30 -7.59 9.88 5.27
CA ARG A 30 -8.23 8.62 5.64
C ARG A 30 -7.20 7.60 6.09
N GLY A 31 -7.58 6.86 7.11
CA GLY A 31 -6.79 5.80 7.69
C GLY A 31 -7.04 5.65 9.17
N ASP A 32 -6.66 4.49 9.68
CA ASP A 32 -6.52 4.27 11.11
C ASP A 32 -5.03 4.14 11.41
N TYR A 33 -4.44 5.21 11.96
CA TYR A 33 -3.02 5.27 12.31
C TYR A 33 -2.74 4.73 13.71
N ALA A 34 -3.77 4.54 14.54
CA ALA A 34 -3.61 3.93 15.84
C ALA A 34 -3.61 2.40 15.72
N ARG A 35 -4.57 1.84 14.98
CA ARG A 35 -4.84 0.38 14.84
C ARG A 35 -4.73 -0.40 16.14
N GLY A 36 -5.19 0.18 17.24
CA GLY A 36 -5.04 -0.41 18.57
C GLY A 36 -3.58 -0.73 18.93
N GLY A 37 -2.62 0.11 18.52
CA GLY A 37 -1.19 -0.05 18.77
C GLY A 37 -0.46 -0.98 17.79
N LYS A 38 -1.06 -1.34 16.66
CA LYS A 38 -0.49 -2.29 15.68
C LYS A 38 0.25 -1.62 14.51
N VAL A 39 0.36 -0.30 14.49
CA VAL A 39 1.17 0.41 13.50
C VAL A 39 2.61 0.47 14.00
N ASN A 40 3.53 -0.06 13.22
CA ASN A 40 4.96 -0.07 13.52
C ASN A 40 5.57 1.32 13.30
N ALA A 41 6.79 1.52 13.81
CA ALA A 41 7.52 2.78 13.64
C ALA A 41 7.84 3.12 12.16
N ASP A 42 7.90 2.11 11.28
CA ASP A 42 8.06 2.27 9.83
C ASP A 42 6.71 2.41 9.08
N TYR A 43 5.62 2.67 9.83
CA TYR A 43 4.24 2.76 9.37
C TYR A 43 3.63 1.45 8.84
N THR A 44 4.36 0.33 8.86
CA THR A 44 3.76 -0.94 8.45
C THR A 44 2.75 -1.43 9.48
N CYS A 45 1.69 -2.09 9.02
CA CYS A 45 0.68 -2.70 9.88
C CYS A 45 0.07 -3.96 9.23
N PRO A 46 -0.51 -4.88 10.01
CA PRO A 46 -1.23 -6.02 9.44
C PRO A 46 -2.51 -5.58 8.73
N GLN A 47 -2.87 -6.28 7.65
CA GLN A 47 -4.17 -6.12 6.98
C GLN A 47 -5.29 -6.52 7.94
N ASN A 48 -6.26 -5.64 8.20
CA ASN A 48 -7.41 -5.94 9.03
C ASN A 48 -8.53 -6.60 8.21
N TYR A 49 -8.26 -7.79 7.66
CA TYR A 49 -9.18 -8.45 6.72
C TYR A 49 -10.57 -8.71 7.30
N ALA A 50 -10.65 -9.00 8.60
CA ALA A 50 -11.92 -9.27 9.28
C ALA A 50 -12.84 -8.04 9.40
N ALA A 51 -12.33 -6.83 9.15
CA ALA A 51 -13.13 -5.61 9.16
C ALA A 51 -13.91 -5.38 7.86
N TYR A 52 -13.57 -6.09 6.78
CA TYR A 52 -14.31 -5.95 5.53
C TYR A 52 -15.73 -6.49 5.65
N THR A 53 -16.69 -5.68 5.22
CA THR A 53 -18.08 -6.05 5.10
C THR A 53 -18.34 -6.71 3.73
N ALA A 54 -19.52 -7.33 3.59
CA ALA A 54 -19.97 -7.83 2.29
C ALA A 54 -20.07 -6.70 1.24
N GLN A 55 -20.40 -5.47 1.65
CA GLN A 55 -20.46 -4.31 0.76
C GLN A 55 -19.06 -3.87 0.28
N ASP A 56 -18.04 -4.01 1.11
CA ASP A 56 -16.65 -3.71 0.74
C ASP A 56 -16.16 -4.69 -0.32
N HIS A 57 -16.42 -5.98 -0.11
CA HIS A 57 -16.12 -7.01 -1.11
C HIS A 57 -16.91 -6.81 -2.41
N ASP A 58 -18.19 -6.43 -2.34
CA ASP A 58 -19.01 -6.12 -3.51
C ASP A 58 -18.48 -4.92 -4.30
N THR A 59 -18.07 -3.86 -3.59
CA THR A 59 -17.47 -2.66 -4.19
C THR A 59 -16.19 -3.02 -4.93
N TYR A 60 -15.31 -3.81 -4.33
CA TYR A 60 -14.09 -4.31 -4.98
C TYR A 60 -14.40 -5.10 -6.25
N ARG A 61 -15.32 -6.09 -6.17
CA ARG A 61 -15.73 -6.90 -7.32
C ARG A 61 -16.23 -6.06 -8.49
N ARG A 62 -17.09 -5.08 -8.20
CA ARG A 62 -17.66 -4.20 -9.22
C ARG A 62 -16.61 -3.29 -9.85
N LEU A 63 -15.68 -2.75 -9.05
CA LEU A 63 -14.55 -1.98 -9.55
C LEU A 63 -13.66 -2.84 -10.44
N TYR A 64 -13.26 -4.03 -9.99
CA TYR A 64 -12.43 -4.96 -10.76
C TYR A 64 -13.11 -5.33 -12.08
N THR A 65 -14.39 -5.71 -12.05
CA THR A 65 -15.15 -6.08 -13.23
C THR A 65 -15.20 -4.93 -14.25
N ARG A 66 -15.54 -3.72 -13.79
CA ARG A 66 -15.63 -2.55 -14.66
C ARG A 66 -14.28 -2.20 -15.26
N GLN A 67 -13.22 -2.16 -14.44
CA GLN A 67 -11.90 -1.74 -14.91
C GLN A 67 -11.27 -2.79 -15.84
N SER A 68 -11.38 -4.07 -15.52
CA SER A 68 -10.86 -5.16 -16.37
C SER A 68 -11.46 -5.15 -17.77
N ALA A 69 -12.75 -4.86 -17.90
CA ALA A 69 -13.42 -4.74 -19.20
C ALA A 69 -12.90 -3.59 -20.09
N LEU A 70 -12.23 -2.60 -19.49
CA LEU A 70 -11.70 -1.43 -20.19
C LEU A 70 -10.23 -1.54 -20.58
N LEU A 71 -9.51 -2.58 -20.12
CA LEU A 71 -8.06 -2.65 -20.30
C LEU A 71 -7.61 -2.83 -21.74
N ALA A 72 -8.38 -3.58 -22.54
CA ALA A 72 -8.04 -3.87 -23.93
C ALA A 72 -7.87 -2.57 -24.73
N GLY A 73 -6.69 -2.35 -25.29
CA GLY A 73 -6.33 -1.14 -26.03
C GLY A 73 -6.06 0.10 -25.17
N ARG A 74 -6.05 -0.01 -23.83
CA ARG A 74 -5.77 1.10 -22.90
C ARG A 74 -4.60 0.86 -21.97
N ALA A 75 -4.37 -0.38 -21.55
CA ALA A 75 -3.24 -0.78 -20.73
C ALA A 75 -2.14 -1.45 -21.57
N CYS A 76 -0.89 -1.39 -21.09
CA CYS A 76 0.21 -2.12 -21.72
C CYS A 76 0.03 -3.65 -21.56
N SER A 77 0.64 -4.42 -22.46
CA SER A 77 0.56 -5.89 -22.42
C SER A 77 1.06 -6.47 -21.10
N ALA A 78 2.17 -5.95 -20.57
CA ALA A 78 2.73 -6.39 -19.29
C ALA A 78 1.72 -6.29 -18.13
N PHE A 79 0.93 -5.21 -18.08
CA PHE A 79 -0.13 -5.07 -17.08
C PHE A 79 -1.24 -6.11 -17.28
N ILE A 80 -1.74 -6.24 -18.51
CA ILE A 80 -2.85 -7.14 -18.83
C ILE A 80 -2.47 -8.60 -18.56
N GLU A 81 -1.27 -9.01 -18.95
CA GLU A 81 -0.73 -10.35 -18.75
C GLU A 81 -0.49 -10.65 -17.26
N ALA A 82 -0.08 -9.66 -16.47
CA ALA A 82 0.20 -9.84 -15.05
C ALA A 82 -1.04 -9.74 -14.16
N LEU A 83 -2.13 -9.10 -14.60
CA LEU A 83 -3.34 -8.88 -13.81
C LEU A 83 -3.92 -10.15 -13.14
N PRO A 84 -3.97 -11.34 -13.80
CA PRO A 84 -4.40 -12.57 -13.15
C PRO A 84 -3.59 -12.96 -11.91
N SER A 85 -2.35 -12.47 -11.78
CA SER A 85 -1.47 -12.75 -10.63
C SER A 85 -1.98 -12.14 -9.32
N LEU A 86 -2.88 -11.16 -9.37
CA LEU A 86 -3.59 -10.66 -8.18
C LEU A 86 -4.46 -11.75 -7.53
N GLY A 87 -4.94 -12.72 -8.30
CA GLY A 87 -5.80 -13.79 -7.81
C GLY A 87 -7.27 -13.38 -7.77
N ALA A 88 -7.81 -13.11 -6.58
CA ALA A 88 -9.23 -12.87 -6.39
C ALA A 88 -9.72 -11.63 -7.16
N SER A 89 -10.83 -11.79 -7.89
CA SER A 89 -11.51 -10.72 -8.63
C SER A 89 -12.92 -10.44 -8.11
N ASP A 90 -13.43 -11.32 -7.25
CA ASP A 90 -14.78 -11.35 -6.71
C ASP A 90 -14.87 -10.84 -5.26
N ALA A 91 -13.74 -10.69 -4.59
CA ALA A 91 -13.61 -10.12 -3.26
C ALA A 91 -12.24 -9.45 -3.08
N ILE A 92 -12.10 -8.67 -2.00
CA ILE A 92 -10.81 -8.08 -1.62
C ILE A 92 -9.83 -9.22 -1.30
N PRO A 93 -8.66 -9.30 -1.95
CA PRO A 93 -7.71 -10.38 -1.71
C PRO A 93 -6.94 -10.19 -0.40
N ARG A 94 -6.46 -11.30 0.16
CA ARG A 94 -5.54 -11.30 1.30
C ARG A 94 -4.14 -11.02 0.81
N PHE A 95 -3.40 -10.17 1.53
CA PHE A 95 -2.02 -9.86 1.14
C PHE A 95 -1.12 -11.09 1.18
N GLU A 96 -1.37 -12.04 2.09
CA GLU A 96 -0.62 -13.30 2.19
C GLU A 96 -0.68 -14.12 0.89
N ASP A 97 -1.85 -14.19 0.25
CA ASP A 97 -2.05 -14.93 -0.99
C ASP A 97 -1.29 -14.28 -2.15
N ILE A 98 -1.34 -12.95 -2.25
CA ILE A 98 -0.61 -12.20 -3.29
C ILE A 98 0.89 -12.31 -3.04
N ASN A 99 1.35 -12.15 -1.79
CA ASN A 99 2.75 -12.21 -1.42
C ASN A 99 3.40 -13.55 -1.76
N ALA A 100 2.68 -14.66 -1.61
CA ALA A 100 3.17 -15.98 -2.01
C ALA A 100 3.58 -16.03 -3.49
N ARG A 101 2.84 -15.35 -4.37
CA ARG A 101 3.14 -15.27 -5.81
C ARG A 101 4.17 -14.18 -6.12
N LEU A 102 3.98 -12.99 -5.55
CA LEU A 102 4.80 -11.81 -5.81
C LEU A 102 6.26 -12.01 -5.37
N PHE A 103 6.45 -12.61 -4.19
CA PHE A 103 7.78 -12.87 -3.66
C PHE A 103 8.54 -13.87 -4.54
N LYS A 104 7.85 -14.90 -5.04
CA LYS A 104 8.43 -15.87 -5.98
C LYS A 104 8.78 -15.23 -7.33
N ALA A 105 7.98 -14.28 -7.81
CA ALA A 105 8.18 -13.65 -9.11
C ALA A 105 9.35 -12.66 -9.11
N THR A 106 9.42 -11.77 -8.12
CA THR A 106 10.34 -10.62 -8.15
C THR A 106 10.97 -10.29 -6.79
N GLY A 107 10.74 -11.10 -5.77
CA GLY A 107 11.19 -10.83 -4.40
C GLY A 107 10.45 -9.67 -3.72
N TRP A 108 9.41 -9.13 -4.35
CA TRP A 108 8.56 -8.09 -3.78
C TRP A 108 7.51 -8.68 -2.85
N GLN A 109 7.05 -7.87 -1.91
CA GLN A 109 5.92 -8.18 -1.04
C GLN A 109 5.08 -6.93 -0.77
N LEU A 110 3.79 -7.12 -0.60
CA LEU A 110 2.85 -6.13 -0.07
C LEU A 110 3.02 -6.03 1.45
N VAL A 111 2.99 -4.80 1.96
CA VAL A 111 2.88 -4.50 3.38
C VAL A 111 1.71 -3.55 3.61
N GLY A 112 0.91 -3.80 4.64
CA GLY A 112 -0.18 -2.90 4.99
C GLY A 112 0.35 -1.59 5.54
N VAL A 113 -0.31 -0.48 5.21
CA VAL A 113 -0.07 0.84 5.81
C VAL A 113 -1.39 1.45 6.28
N PRO A 114 -1.37 2.29 7.33
CA PRO A 114 -2.58 2.81 7.95
C PRO A 114 -3.39 3.76 7.05
N GLY A 115 -2.73 4.38 6.07
CA GLY A 115 -3.23 5.42 5.17
C GLY A 115 -2.06 6.03 4.40
N LEU A 116 -2.13 7.32 4.09
CA LEU A 116 -0.98 8.07 3.56
C LEU A 116 0.16 8.17 4.58
N ILE A 117 1.34 7.70 4.22
CA ILE A 117 2.54 7.68 5.08
C ILE A 117 3.57 8.71 4.59
N PRO A 118 4.47 9.22 5.46
CA PRO A 118 5.50 10.16 5.04
C PRO A 118 6.45 9.58 4.00
N GLU A 119 7.11 10.47 3.24
CA GLU A 119 7.94 10.11 2.08
C GLU A 119 9.11 9.20 2.46
N VAL A 120 9.82 9.51 3.55
CA VAL A 120 11.00 8.74 3.97
C VAL A 120 10.63 7.28 4.30
N PRO A 121 9.63 6.98 5.15
CA PRO A 121 9.09 5.63 5.30
C PRO A 121 8.66 4.98 3.98
N PHE A 122 7.91 5.69 3.14
CA PHE A 122 7.43 5.18 1.85
C PHE A 122 8.58 4.71 0.96
N PHE A 123 9.56 5.58 0.68
CA PHE A 123 10.69 5.25 -0.17
C PHE A 123 11.61 4.20 0.46
N THR A 124 11.74 4.21 1.79
CA THR A 124 12.46 3.16 2.53
C THR A 124 11.83 1.78 2.29
N LEU A 125 10.50 1.66 2.30
CA LEU A 125 9.82 0.41 1.95
C LEU A 125 10.13 -0.02 0.52
N LEU A 126 10.06 0.90 -0.45
CA LEU A 126 10.38 0.58 -1.85
C LEU A 126 11.82 0.09 -2.04
N THR A 127 12.80 0.68 -1.33
CA THR A 127 14.20 0.21 -1.41
C THR A 127 14.35 -1.25 -0.98
N ASN A 128 13.47 -1.71 -0.09
CA ASN A 128 13.44 -3.05 0.49
C ASN A 128 12.46 -4.00 -0.23
N ARG A 129 11.98 -3.64 -1.43
CA ARG A 129 10.98 -4.41 -2.20
C ARG A 129 9.69 -4.66 -1.42
N LYS A 130 9.30 -3.70 -0.58
CA LYS A 130 8.03 -3.70 0.15
C LYS A 130 7.14 -2.64 -0.47
N PHE A 131 6.03 -3.05 -1.07
CA PHE A 131 5.05 -2.12 -1.62
C PHE A 131 3.99 -1.81 -0.55
N PRO A 132 3.84 -0.55 -0.11
CA PRO A 132 2.83 -0.17 0.86
C PRO A 132 1.44 -0.19 0.23
N VAL A 133 0.49 -0.81 0.92
CA VAL A 133 -0.91 -0.96 0.48
C VAL A 133 -1.84 -0.53 1.61
N THR A 134 -2.74 0.40 1.33
CA THR A 134 -3.84 0.75 2.23
C THR A 134 -4.85 -0.40 2.29
N ASP A 135 -5.50 -0.59 3.44
CA ASP A 135 -6.44 -1.71 3.61
C ASP A 135 -7.89 -1.29 3.81
N TRP A 136 -8.27 -0.08 3.39
CA TRP A 136 -9.66 0.38 3.33
C TRP A 136 -10.10 0.54 1.88
N ILE A 137 -11.40 0.46 1.62
CA ILE A 137 -11.98 0.65 0.27
C ILE A 137 -12.90 1.87 0.26
N ARG A 138 -12.97 2.56 -0.88
CA ARG A 138 -13.90 3.67 -1.11
C ARG A 138 -15.35 3.27 -0.89
N THR A 139 -16.20 4.25 -0.56
CA THR A 139 -17.64 4.00 -0.40
C THR A 139 -18.35 3.87 -1.76
N PRO A 140 -19.57 3.29 -1.82
CA PRO A 140 -20.33 3.23 -3.06
C PRO A 140 -20.67 4.61 -3.68
N ALA A 141 -20.72 5.67 -2.87
CA ALA A 141 -20.92 7.03 -3.36
C ALA A 141 -19.69 7.59 -4.08
N GLU A 142 -18.50 7.03 -3.80
CA GLU A 142 -17.21 7.40 -4.39
C GLU A 142 -16.78 6.40 -5.47
N PHE A 143 -17.71 5.57 -5.96
CA PHE A 143 -17.42 4.45 -6.86
C PHE A 143 -16.71 4.91 -8.15
N ASP A 144 -17.08 6.07 -8.67
CA ASP A 144 -16.50 6.61 -9.91
C ASP A 144 -15.20 7.37 -9.66
N TYR A 145 -15.07 8.00 -8.48
CA TYR A 145 -13.92 8.83 -8.15
C TYR A 145 -13.73 9.00 -6.65
N ILE A 146 -12.48 8.93 -6.24
CA ILE A 146 -11.98 9.24 -4.91
C ILE A 146 -10.62 9.94 -5.06
N ALA A 147 -10.32 10.90 -4.19
CA ALA A 147 -9.05 11.63 -4.23
C ALA A 147 -7.88 10.83 -3.63
N GLU A 148 -8.16 10.05 -2.58
CA GLU A 148 -7.17 9.31 -1.81
C GLU A 148 -7.00 7.88 -2.33
N PRO A 149 -5.78 7.32 -2.29
CA PRO A 149 -5.54 5.94 -2.72
C PRO A 149 -6.15 4.96 -1.72
N ASP A 150 -7.09 4.14 -2.21
CA ASP A 150 -7.68 3.03 -1.47
C ASP A 150 -7.06 1.69 -1.90
N ILE A 151 -7.46 0.60 -1.24
CA ILE A 151 -6.94 -0.75 -1.53
C ILE A 151 -7.13 -1.15 -3.00
N PHE A 152 -8.21 -0.69 -3.65
CA PHE A 152 -8.43 -0.98 -5.05
C PHE A 152 -7.40 -0.27 -5.94
N HIS A 153 -7.12 1.02 -5.68
CA HIS A 153 -6.07 1.74 -6.37
C HIS A 153 -4.72 1.04 -6.22
N ASP A 154 -4.34 0.70 -5.00
CA ASP A 154 -3.05 0.08 -4.70
C ASP A 154 -2.91 -1.28 -5.40
N LEU A 155 -3.88 -2.18 -5.18
CA LEU A 155 -3.83 -3.54 -5.70
C LEU A 155 -4.05 -3.61 -7.21
N PHE A 156 -5.05 -2.94 -7.75
CA PHE A 156 -5.35 -3.03 -9.18
C PHE A 156 -4.40 -2.15 -10.00
N GLY A 157 -4.10 -0.94 -9.52
CA GLY A 157 -3.34 0.06 -10.27
C GLY A 157 -1.84 -0.19 -10.33
N HIS A 158 -1.24 -0.70 -9.25
CA HIS A 158 0.22 -0.81 -9.15
C HIS A 158 0.74 -2.24 -9.15
N VAL A 159 0.13 -3.12 -8.35
CA VAL A 159 0.68 -4.44 -8.06
C VAL A 159 0.87 -5.33 -9.29
N PRO A 160 0.04 -5.33 -10.35
CA PRO A 160 0.27 -6.16 -11.53
C PRO A 160 1.66 -5.96 -12.14
N LEU A 161 2.13 -4.72 -12.27
CA LEU A 161 3.44 -4.45 -12.85
C LEU A 161 4.60 -4.84 -11.93
N LEU A 162 4.39 -5.03 -10.63
CA LEU A 162 5.43 -5.55 -9.73
C LEU A 162 5.75 -7.03 -9.97
N PHE A 163 4.93 -7.74 -10.77
CA PHE A 163 5.26 -9.08 -11.27
C PHE A 163 6.21 -9.07 -12.48
N ASP A 164 6.40 -7.92 -13.15
CA ASP A 164 7.39 -7.76 -14.21
C ASP A 164 8.77 -7.43 -13.59
N PRO A 165 9.83 -8.24 -13.81
CA PRO A 165 11.12 -8.01 -13.19
C PRO A 165 11.76 -6.66 -13.55
N SER A 166 11.58 -6.18 -14.79
CA SER A 166 12.18 -4.91 -15.23
C SER A 166 11.53 -3.72 -14.52
N TYR A 167 10.21 -3.72 -14.42
CA TYR A 167 9.46 -2.71 -13.67
C TYR A 167 9.75 -2.80 -12.18
N ALA A 168 9.72 -4.01 -11.61
CA ALA A 168 10.02 -4.26 -10.20
C ALA A 168 11.41 -3.74 -9.80
N ASP A 169 12.43 -3.98 -10.62
CA ASP A 169 13.79 -3.48 -10.38
C ASP A 169 13.86 -1.96 -10.52
N HIS A 170 13.16 -1.40 -11.50
CA HIS A 170 13.05 0.05 -11.68
C HIS A 170 12.43 0.74 -10.45
N ILE A 171 11.33 0.22 -9.90
CA ILE A 171 10.69 0.81 -8.71
C ILE A 171 11.60 0.72 -7.48
N GLN A 172 12.39 -0.37 -7.35
CA GLN A 172 13.39 -0.45 -6.27
C GLN A 172 14.47 0.62 -6.44
N ALA A 173 14.96 0.82 -7.67
CA ALA A 173 15.94 1.86 -7.98
C ALA A 173 15.38 3.27 -7.77
N TYR A 174 14.12 3.50 -8.13
CA TYR A 174 13.40 4.75 -7.88
C TYR A 174 13.36 5.09 -6.39
N GLY A 175 12.97 4.13 -5.53
CA GLY A 175 13.01 4.33 -4.08
C GLY A 175 14.41 4.66 -3.56
N LYS A 176 15.45 3.98 -4.06
CA LYS A 176 16.86 4.25 -3.71
C LYS A 176 17.33 5.63 -4.17
N GLY A 177 16.80 6.12 -5.29
CA GLY A 177 17.06 7.46 -5.81
C GLY A 177 16.41 8.55 -4.97
N ALA A 178 15.14 8.34 -4.59
CA ALA A 178 14.37 9.32 -3.81
C ALA A 178 14.98 9.62 -2.43
N LEU A 179 15.58 8.62 -1.76
CA LEU A 179 16.26 8.83 -0.47
C LEU A 179 17.59 9.59 -0.55
N LYS A 180 18.06 9.93 -1.76
CA LYS A 180 19.28 10.73 -1.98
C LYS A 180 18.99 12.18 -2.34
N ALA A 181 17.73 12.52 -2.59
CA ALA A 181 17.29 13.84 -3.02
C ALA A 181 17.12 14.79 -1.83
#